data_AF-A0A3C1LDX3-F1
#
_entry.id   AF-A0A3C1LDX3-F1
#
_cell.length_a   1.000
_cell.length_b   1.000
_cell.length_c   1.000
_cell.angle_alpha   90.00
_cell.angle_beta   90.00
_cell.angle_gamma   90.00
#
_symmetry.space_group_name_H-M   'P 1'
#
loop_
_entity.id
_entity.type
_entity.pdbx_description
1 polymer ?
#
loop_
_entity_poly.entity_id
_entity_poly.type
_entity_poly.pdbx_seq_one_letter_code
_entity_poly.pdbx_strand_id
1 'polypeptide(L)' 'WEHSYYLKYKNKRADFVDAMFNIINWDNSSQRLDDAIKLTK' A
#
# COMPACT_ATOMS: atom_id res chain seq x y z
N TRP A 1 -0.56 -10.20 -3.09
CA TRP A 1 -0.52 -11.61 -3.55
C TRP A 1 0.40 -12.39 -2.63
N GLU A 2 0.23 -13.70 -2.45
CA GLU A 2 1.09 -14.47 -1.52
C GLU A 2 2.58 -14.30 -1.86
N HIS A 3 2.93 -14.26 -3.14
CA HIS A 3 4.31 -14.02 -3.59
C HIS A 3 4.93 -12.70 -3.07
N SER A 4 4.14 -11.72 -2.63
CA SER A 4 4.68 -10.44 -2.14
C SER A 4 5.19 -10.52 -0.70
N TYR A 5 4.85 -11.59 0.03
CA TYR A 5 5.20 -11.70 1.45
C TYR A 5 5.62 -13.09 1.91
N TYR A 6 5.32 -14.16 1.16
CA TYR A 6 5.44 -15.53 1.65
C TYR A 6 6.86 -15.96 2.04
N LEU A 7 7.91 -15.44 1.38
CA LEU A 7 9.29 -15.77 1.74
C LEU A 7 9.64 -15.33 3.17
N LYS A 8 9.16 -14.15 3.59
CA LYS A 8 9.45 -13.54 4.90
C LYS A 8 8.40 -13.86 5.96
N TYR A 9 7.12 -13.81 5.59
CA TYR A 9 5.99 -13.91 6.51
C TYR A 9 5.22 -15.24 6.41
N LYS A 10 5.48 -16.09 5.40
CA LYS A 10 4.77 -17.36 5.18
C LYS A 10 3.24 -17.14 5.17
N ASN A 11 2.50 -17.90 5.97
CA ASN A 11 1.05 -17.77 6.14
C ASN A 11 0.62 -16.59 7.03
N LYS A 12 1.55 -15.85 7.63
CA LYS A 12 1.26 -14.69 8.50
C LYS A 12 0.96 -13.43 7.67
N ARG A 13 -0.16 -13.45 6.95
CA ARG A 13 -0.59 -12.31 6.12
C ARG A 13 -0.86 -11.05 6.96
N ALA A 14 -1.39 -11.21 8.18
CA ALA A 14 -1.70 -10.09 9.07
C ALA A 14 -0.44 -9.26 9.38
N ASP A 15 0.61 -9.89 9.90
CA ASP A 15 1.89 -9.24 10.21
C ASP A 15 2.50 -8.51 9.00
N PHE A 16 2.35 -9.07 7.78
CA PHE A 16 2.78 -8.41 6.55
C PHE A 16 2.00 -7.12 6.27
N VAL A 17 0.67 -7.16 6.43
CA VAL A 17 -0.19 -5.98 6.22
C VAL A 17 0.15 -4.89 7.24
N ASP A 18 0.32 -5.25 8.52
CA ASP A 18 0.67 -4.30 9.57
C ASP A 18 2.03 -3.63 9.29
N ALA A 19 3.02 -4.42 8.86
CA ALA A 19 4.33 -3.89 8.46
C ALA A 19 4.25 -3.00 7.21
N MET A 20 3.36 -3.32 6.27
CA MET A 20 3.18 -2.55 5.04
C MET A 20 2.69 -1.13 5.34
N PHE A 21 1.79 -0.94 6.31
CA PHE A 21 1.28 0.40 6.68
C PHE A 21 2.37 1.37 7.13
N ASN A 22 3.48 0.86 7.68
CA ASN A 22 4.61 1.68 8.11
C ASN A 22 5.49 2.19 6.97
N ILE A 23 5.32 1.67 5.74
CA ILE A 23 6.16 2.02 4.58
C ILE A 23 5.37 2.64 3.42
N ILE A 24 4.06 2.84 3.57
CA ILE A 24 3.25 3.50 2.54
C ILE A 24 3.66 4.96 2.42
N ASN A 25 3.87 5.41 1.17
CA ASN A 25 4.05 6.82 0.87
C ASN A 25 2.68 7.52 0.74
N TRP A 26 2.25 8.17 1.83
CA TRP A 26 0.98 8.88 1.91
C TRP A 26 0.95 10.16 1.08
N ASP A 27 2.07 10.87 0.96
CA ASP A 27 2.17 12.09 0.14
C ASP A 27 1.89 11.80 -1.33
N ASN A 28 2.45 10.72 -1.87
CA ASN A 28 2.17 10.29 -3.24
C ASN A 28 0.70 9.90 -3.42
N SER A 29 0.11 9.27 -2.40
CA SER A 29 -1.31 8.87 -2.44
C SER A 29 -2.22 10.10 -2.46
N SER A 30 -1.93 11.12 -1.65
CA SER A 30 -2.65 12.39 -1.65
C SER A 30 -2.52 13.11 -2.98
N GLN A 31 -1.31 13.20 -3.54
CA GLN A 31 -1.07 13.84 -4.83
C GLN A 31 -1.88 13.17 -5.96
N ARG A 32 -1.90 11.84 -6.01
CA ARG A 32 -2.69 11.09 -6.99
C ARG A 32 -4.19 11.35 -6.86
N LEU A 33 -4.68 11.51 -5.62
CA LEU A 33 -6.07 11.86 -5.38
C LEU A 33 -6.39 13.26 -5.92
N ASP A 34 -5.56 14.25 -5.61
CA ASP A 34 -5.74 15.62 -6.07
C ASP A 34 -5.77 15.71 -7.61
N ASP A 35 -4.87 14.98 -8.27
CA ASP A 35 -4.81 14.95 -9.73
C ASP A 35 -6.04 14.24 -10.33
N ALA A 36 -6.50 13.15 -9.73
CA ALA A 36 -7.73 12.47 -10.16
C ALA A 36 -8.97 13.38 -10.03
N ILE A 37 -9.05 14.17 -8.95
CA ILE A 37 -10.14 15.14 -8.76
C ILE A 37 -10.11 16.21 -9.85
N LYS A 38 -8.93 16.72 -10.24
CA LYS A 38 -8.80 17.71 -11.33
C LYS A 38 -9.24 17.14 -12.68
N LEU A 39 -8.92 15.87 -12.96
CA LEU A 39 -9.27 15.20 -14.23
C LEU A 39 -10.77 14.91 -14.37
N THR A 40 -11.47 14.81 -13.25
CA THR A 40 -12.91 14.49 -13.22
C THR A 40 -13.78 15.75 -13.30
N LYS A 41 -13.20 16.94 -13.11
CA LYS A 41 -13.85 18.24 -13.33
C LYS A 41 -13.71 18.71 -14.76
#